data_AF-X1V719-F1
#
_entry.id   AF-X1V719-F1
#
_cell.length_a   1.000
_cell.length_b   1.000
_cell.length_c   1.000
_cell.angle_alpha   90.00
_cell.angle_beta   90.00
_cell.angle_gamma   90.00
#
_symmetry.space_group_name_H-M   'P 1'
#
loop_
_entity.id
_entity.type
_entity.pdbx_description
1 polymer ?
#
loop_
_entity_poly.entity_id
_entity_poly.type
_entity_poly.pdbx_seq_one_letter_code
_entity_poly.pdbx_strand_id
1 'polypeptide(L)'
;RGEDEISDNAGPYLNIRPESSPYGNGVGVGYEDNSENVYVFSTDYYPAVDTWTHLAVTRSSDGQLSIYSNGNLLSQWDSTATPTSNCFQELTIGSLWTNNGTMILKGFFTGAIDEVRIWNVARSGAEIAANYNCLIDPA
;
A
#
# COMPACT_ATOMS: atom_id res chain seq x y z
N ARG A 1 9.56 26.19 -5.34
CA ARG A 1 8.25 25.54 -5.50
C ARG A 1 7.71 25.46 -4.08
N GLY A 2 6.86 26.45 -3.78
CA GLY A 2 6.46 26.78 -2.41
C GLY A 2 5.22 25.98 -2.14
N GLU A 3 5.43 24.70 -1.85
CA GLU A 3 4.36 23.76 -1.61
C GLU A 3 4.29 23.58 -0.10
N ASP A 4 3.14 23.91 0.47
CA ASP A 4 2.84 23.92 1.90
C ASP A 4 2.91 22.48 2.45
N GLU A 5 3.49 22.27 3.63
CA GLU A 5 3.62 20.96 4.34
C GLU A 5 2.25 20.30 4.65
N ILE A 6 1.17 20.90 4.15
CA ILE A 6 -0.23 20.71 4.52
C ILE A 6 -1.08 20.34 3.29
N SER A 7 -0.53 20.23 2.06
CA SER A 7 -1.28 19.73 0.89
C SER A 7 -0.95 18.31 0.44
N ASP A 8 0.21 17.76 0.81
CA ASP A 8 0.71 16.52 0.20
C ASP A 8 0.02 15.28 0.79
N ASN A 9 -0.85 14.67 0.00
CA ASN A 9 -1.61 13.48 0.34
C ASN A 9 -0.83 12.23 -0.13
N ALA A 10 0.14 11.87 0.69
CA ALA A 10 0.66 10.51 0.88
C ALA A 10 1.60 9.94 -0.18
N GLY A 11 2.81 9.62 0.30
CA GLY A 11 3.63 8.59 -0.29
C GLY A 11 2.87 7.25 -0.40
N PRO A 12 3.38 6.30 -1.18
CA PRO A 12 2.67 5.05 -1.46
C PRO A 12 2.27 4.33 -0.18
N TYR A 13 0.99 3.96 -0.08
CA TYR A 13 0.45 3.26 1.08
C TYR A 13 -0.33 2.02 0.64
N LEU A 14 -0.30 0.99 1.48
CA LEU A 14 -1.15 -0.20 1.39
C LEU A 14 -2.10 -0.19 2.59
N ASN A 15 -3.40 -0.33 2.36
CA ASN A 15 -4.38 -0.41 3.42
C ASN A 15 -5.53 -1.38 3.11
N ILE A 16 -6.40 -1.56 4.10
CA ILE A 16 -7.67 -2.28 3.97
C ILE A 16 -8.78 -1.29 4.30
N ARG A 17 -9.70 -1.08 3.36
CA ARG A 17 -10.84 -0.16 3.50
C ARG A 17 -12.14 -0.95 3.62
N PRO A 18 -13.15 -0.46 4.34
CA PRO A 18 -14.46 -1.11 4.42
C PRO A 18 -15.25 -1.00 3.10
N GLU A 19 -16.25 -1.85 2.90
CA GLU A 19 -17.13 -1.88 1.70
C GLU A 19 -17.84 -0.57 1.37
N SER A 20 -18.04 0.30 2.38
CA SER A 20 -18.73 1.59 2.23
C SER A 20 -17.76 2.77 2.15
N SER A 21 -16.49 2.54 1.85
CA SER A 21 -15.49 3.59 1.78
C SER A 21 -15.67 4.43 0.51
N PRO A 22 -15.69 5.77 0.60
CA PRO A 22 -15.77 6.64 -0.58
C PRO A 22 -14.46 6.68 -1.38
N TYR A 23 -13.40 6.03 -0.88
CA TYR A 23 -12.05 6.04 -1.47
C TYR A 23 -11.62 4.67 -1.98
N GLY A 24 -12.57 3.82 -2.38
CA GLY A 24 -12.32 2.43 -2.78
C GLY A 24 -12.44 1.44 -1.64
N ASN A 25 -12.45 0.16 -2.00
CA ASN A 25 -12.86 -0.95 -1.15
C ASN A 25 -11.70 -1.92 -0.85
N GLY A 26 -11.89 -2.81 0.11
CA GLY A 26 -11.01 -3.95 0.38
C GLY A 26 -9.52 -3.58 0.53
N VAL A 27 -8.66 -4.54 0.20
CA VAL A 27 -7.21 -4.29 0.08
C VAL A 27 -6.96 -3.35 -1.09
N GLY A 28 -6.21 -2.27 -0.85
CA GLY A 28 -5.85 -1.33 -1.89
C GLY A 28 -4.55 -0.60 -1.64
N VAL A 29 -4.04 0.01 -2.70
CA VAL A 29 -2.87 0.89 -2.68
C VAL A 29 -3.26 2.25 -3.22
N GLY A 30 -2.67 3.30 -2.65
CA GLY A 30 -2.80 4.64 -3.21
C GLY A 30 -1.49 5.41 -3.12
N TYR A 31 -1.38 6.42 -3.97
CA TYR A 31 -0.25 7.36 -4.02
C TYR A 31 -0.64 8.60 -4.84
N GLU A 32 0.14 9.66 -4.67
CA GLU A 32 0.12 10.83 -5.55
C GLU A 32 1.21 10.77 -6.62
N ASP A 33 0.98 11.40 -7.77
CA ASP A 33 2.01 11.65 -8.78
C ASP A 33 2.63 13.06 -8.64
N ASN A 34 3.62 13.37 -9.49
CA ASN A 34 4.27 14.70 -9.50
C ASN A 34 3.36 15.85 -9.96
N SER A 35 2.11 15.58 -10.33
CA SER A 35 1.10 16.56 -10.75
C SER A 35 -0.03 16.67 -9.72
N GLU A 36 0.18 16.18 -8.49
CA GLU A 36 -0.80 16.19 -7.40
C GLU A 36 -2.08 15.38 -7.70
N ASN A 37 -2.02 14.47 -8.68
CA ASN A 37 -3.13 13.56 -8.92
C ASN A 37 -3.07 12.40 -7.91
N VAL A 38 -4.14 12.23 -7.15
CA VAL A 38 -4.32 11.10 -6.24
C VAL A 38 -4.83 9.89 -7.02
N TYR A 39 -4.11 8.77 -6.94
CA TYR A 39 -4.52 7.49 -7.50
C TYR A 39 -4.84 6.51 -6.40
N VAL A 40 -5.94 5.77 -6.58
CA VAL A 40 -6.31 4.65 -5.72
C VAL A 40 -6.63 3.42 -6.57
N PHE A 41 -5.93 2.34 -6.29
CA PHE A 41 -6.13 1.02 -6.87
C PHE A 41 -6.63 0.12 -5.76
N SER A 42 -7.86 -0.36 -5.90
CA SER A 42 -8.54 -1.13 -4.86
C SER A 42 -9.05 -2.44 -5.41
N THR A 43 -9.27 -3.38 -4.50
CA THR A 43 -9.91 -4.67 -4.76
C THR A 43 -11.22 -4.73 -3.98
N ASP A 44 -12.06 -5.73 -4.24
CA ASP A 44 -13.16 -6.07 -3.33
C ASP A 44 -12.78 -7.25 -2.41
N TYR A 45 -11.49 -7.41 -2.13
CA TYR A 45 -10.98 -8.48 -1.28
C TYR A 45 -10.82 -8.01 0.16
N TYR A 46 -11.38 -8.80 1.09
CA TYR A 46 -11.31 -8.59 2.53
C TYR A 46 -10.64 -9.79 3.18
N PRO A 47 -9.46 -9.60 3.82
CA PRO A 47 -8.86 -10.65 4.64
C PRO A 47 -9.84 -11.11 5.73
N ALA A 48 -9.87 -12.42 6.00
CA ALA A 48 -10.68 -12.96 7.07
C ALA A 48 -10.17 -12.47 8.43
N VAL A 49 -11.10 -12.09 9.31
CA VAL A 49 -10.78 -11.68 10.68
C VAL A 49 -10.16 -12.85 11.45
N ASP A 50 -9.24 -12.53 12.37
CA ASP A 50 -8.53 -13.50 13.22
C ASP A 50 -7.75 -14.59 12.43
N THR A 51 -7.39 -14.30 11.18
CA THR A 51 -6.64 -15.22 10.32
C THR A 51 -5.43 -14.49 9.71
N TRP A 52 -4.25 -15.09 9.84
CA TRP A 52 -3.06 -14.58 9.17
C TRP A 52 -3.25 -14.55 7.65
N THR A 53 -3.04 -13.39 7.06
CA THR A 53 -3.11 -13.17 5.61
C THR A 53 -1.86 -12.43 5.18
N HIS A 54 -1.13 -12.99 4.22
CA HIS A 54 -0.02 -12.28 3.60
C HIS A 54 -0.56 -11.38 2.49
N LEU A 55 -0.27 -10.08 2.55
CA LEU A 55 -0.56 -9.11 1.50
C LEU A 55 0.74 -8.61 0.88
N ALA A 56 0.76 -8.48 -0.45
CA ALA A 56 1.88 -7.86 -1.15
C ALA A 56 1.40 -6.94 -2.27
N VAL A 57 2.18 -5.90 -2.52
CA VAL A 57 2.03 -5.00 -3.66
C VAL A 57 3.34 -4.94 -4.40
N THR A 58 3.29 -5.00 -5.73
CA THR A 58 4.45 -4.79 -6.58
C THR A 58 4.14 -3.69 -7.58
N ARG A 59 5.16 -2.88 -7.91
CA ARG A 59 5.08 -1.92 -9.02
C ARG A 59 6.37 -2.01 -9.82
N SER A 60 6.28 -2.42 -11.08
CA SER A 60 7.41 -2.48 -12.00
C SER A 60 7.77 -1.10 -12.55
N SER A 61 8.93 -1.00 -13.19
CA SER A 61 9.44 0.26 -13.77
C SER A 61 8.57 0.80 -14.92
N ASP A 62 7.87 -0.08 -15.64
CA ASP A 62 6.92 0.26 -16.70
C ASP A 62 5.50 0.55 -16.16
N GLY A 63 5.33 0.56 -14.84
CA GLY A 63 4.09 0.97 -14.18
C GLY A 63 3.03 -0.12 -14.04
N GLN A 64 3.35 -1.39 -14.29
CA GLN A 64 2.45 -2.47 -13.90
C GLN A 64 2.40 -2.55 -12.36
N LEU A 65 1.20 -2.40 -11.81
CA LEU A 65 0.91 -2.47 -10.39
C LEU A 65 0.05 -3.70 -10.10
N SER A 66 0.48 -4.52 -9.15
CA SER A 66 -0.19 -5.78 -8.82
C SER A 66 -0.37 -5.93 -7.31
N ILE A 67 -1.54 -6.42 -6.90
CA ILE A 67 -1.88 -6.71 -5.50
C ILE A 67 -2.07 -8.22 -5.35
N TYR A 68 -1.51 -8.80 -4.28
CA TYR A 68 -1.54 -10.23 -4.00
C TYR A 68 -2.07 -10.53 -2.60
N SER A 69 -2.75 -11.68 -2.45
CA SER A 69 -3.09 -12.28 -1.15
C SER A 69 -2.64 -13.74 -1.12
N ASN A 70 -1.92 -14.13 -0.07
CA ASN A 70 -1.41 -15.49 0.15
C ASN A 70 -0.73 -16.09 -1.10
N GLY A 71 0.12 -15.28 -1.75
CA GLY A 71 0.84 -15.66 -2.96
C GLY A 71 0.07 -15.54 -4.28
N ASN A 72 -1.26 -15.34 -4.24
CA ASN A 72 -2.11 -15.29 -5.43
C ASN A 72 -2.39 -13.85 -5.87
N LEU A 73 -2.39 -13.60 -7.18
CA LEU A 73 -2.74 -12.29 -7.75
C LEU A 73 -4.23 -12.00 -7.52
N LEU A 74 -4.53 -10.85 -6.91
CA LEU A 74 -5.90 -10.35 -6.74
C LEU A 74 -6.30 -9.44 -7.89
N SER A 75 -5.44 -8.49 -8.25
CA SER A 75 -5.72 -7.49 -9.29
C SER A 75 -4.43 -6.92 -9.85
N GLN A 76 -4.50 -6.46 -11.09
CA GLN A 76 -3.40 -5.85 -11.83
C GLN A 76 -3.89 -4.65 -12.63
N TRP A 77 -3.08 -3.60 -12.68
CA TRP A 77 -3.26 -2.42 -13.51
C TRP A 77 -1.98 -2.16 -14.28
N ASP A 78 -2.08 -2.02 -15.59
CA ASP A 78 -0.92 -1.74 -16.45
C ASP A 78 -0.74 -0.24 -16.66
N SER A 79 0.51 0.21 -16.87
CA SER A 79 0.85 1.60 -17.20
C SER A 79 0.36 2.64 -16.18
N THR A 80 0.37 2.31 -14.88
CA THR A 80 -0.03 3.24 -13.82
C THR A 80 0.95 4.43 -13.71
N ALA A 81 0.42 5.59 -13.31
CA ALA A 81 1.21 6.81 -13.13
C ALA A 81 2.39 6.57 -12.18
N THR A 82 3.46 7.35 -12.35
CA THR A 82 4.64 7.27 -11.49
C THR A 82 4.36 7.99 -10.18
N PRO A 83 4.43 7.29 -9.02
CA PRO A 83 4.31 7.94 -7.72
C PRO A 83 5.36 9.03 -7.57
N THR A 84 5.00 10.08 -6.87
CA THR A 84 5.93 11.15 -6.54
C THR A 84 7.03 10.66 -5.61
N SER A 85 8.23 11.24 -5.75
CA SER A 85 9.35 11.02 -4.84
C SER A 85 9.51 12.13 -3.81
N ASN A 86 8.63 13.14 -3.80
CA ASN A 86 8.70 14.30 -2.90
C ASN A 86 7.82 14.16 -1.63
N CYS A 87 7.66 12.95 -1.10
CA CYS A 87 6.86 12.72 0.10
C CYS A 87 7.63 13.10 1.38
N PHE A 88 7.05 13.98 2.20
CA PHE A 88 7.57 14.39 3.52
C PHE A 88 7.04 13.53 4.69
N GLN A 89 6.09 12.64 4.42
CA GLN A 89 5.53 11.76 5.43
C GLN A 89 6.47 10.58 5.73
N GLU A 90 6.68 10.30 7.02
CA GLU A 90 7.43 9.12 7.46
C GLU A 90 6.67 7.82 7.14
N LEU A 91 7.40 6.75 6.83
CA LEU A 91 6.83 5.41 6.69
C LEU A 91 6.17 4.98 8.00
N THR A 92 4.92 4.58 7.92
CA THR A 92 4.14 4.06 9.05
C THR A 92 3.74 2.62 8.79
N ILE A 93 3.68 1.83 9.86
CA ILE A 93 3.16 0.46 9.85
C ILE A 93 2.00 0.43 10.85
N GLY A 94 0.85 -0.09 10.43
CA GLY A 94 -0.34 -0.19 11.27
C GLY A 94 -1.04 1.13 11.57
N SER A 95 -0.75 2.20 10.83
CA SER A 95 -1.48 3.48 10.86
C SER A 95 -1.26 4.23 9.56
N LEU A 96 -1.94 5.36 9.39
CA LEU A 96 -1.74 6.25 8.25
C LEU A 96 -1.75 7.72 8.70
N TRP A 97 -0.96 8.55 8.04
CA TRP A 97 -1.02 9.99 8.22
C TRP A 97 -2.32 10.53 7.63
N THR A 98 -2.99 11.40 8.39
CA THR A 98 -4.13 12.16 7.88
C THR A 98 -3.76 13.63 7.80
N ASN A 99 -4.20 14.27 6.72
CA ASN A 99 -3.94 15.66 6.48
C ASN A 99 -5.26 16.46 6.47
N ASN A 100 -5.62 16.97 7.65
CA ASN A 100 -6.71 17.92 7.83
C ASN A 100 -6.16 19.23 8.43
N GLY A 101 -5.06 19.76 7.88
CA GLY A 101 -4.42 20.96 8.43
C GLY A 101 -3.39 20.71 9.55
N THR A 102 -3.21 19.47 9.97
CA THR A 102 -2.22 19.04 10.96
C THR A 102 -1.91 17.56 10.74
N MET A 103 -0.62 17.20 10.70
CA MET A 103 -0.19 15.81 10.55
C MET A 103 -0.51 15.01 11.81
N ILE A 104 -1.51 14.13 11.74
CA ILE A 104 -1.91 13.25 12.85
C ILE A 104 -2.08 11.83 12.32
N LEU A 105 -1.51 10.85 13.04
CA LEU A 105 -1.71 9.43 12.78
C LEU A 105 -3.13 9.01 13.14
N LYS A 106 -3.79 8.32 12.21
CA LYS A 106 -5.11 7.69 12.40
C LYS A 106 -5.15 6.33 11.72
N GLY A 107 -6.34 5.71 11.73
CA GLY A 107 -6.55 4.43 11.04
C GLY A 107 -5.71 3.30 11.65
N PHE A 108 -5.52 3.32 12.97
CA PHE A 108 -4.72 2.33 13.66
C PHE A 108 -5.24 0.92 13.39
N PHE A 109 -4.37 0.07 12.88
CA PHE A 109 -4.68 -1.32 12.61
C PHE A 109 -4.92 -2.05 13.92
N THR A 110 -6.04 -2.77 13.99
CA THR A 110 -6.40 -3.60 15.15
C THR A 110 -6.13 -5.06 14.79
N GLY A 111 -4.95 -5.54 15.13
CA GLY A 111 -4.49 -6.90 14.83
C GLY A 111 -3.00 -7.04 15.05
N ALA A 112 -2.45 -8.18 14.61
CA ALA A 112 -1.02 -8.43 14.59
C ALA A 112 -0.45 -8.17 13.19
N ILE A 113 0.75 -7.59 13.14
CA ILE A 113 1.55 -7.43 11.93
C ILE A 113 2.87 -8.13 12.19
N ASP A 114 3.34 -8.91 11.23
CA ASP A 114 4.62 -9.59 11.29
C ASP A 114 5.28 -9.58 9.91
N GLU A 115 6.59 -9.83 9.86
CA GLU A 115 7.32 -10.12 8.62
C GLU A 115 7.26 -9.02 7.54
N VAL A 116 7.32 -7.74 7.95
CA VAL A 116 7.26 -6.60 7.02
C VAL A 116 8.55 -6.51 6.19
N ARG A 117 8.39 -6.44 4.87
CA ARG A 117 9.48 -6.37 3.90
C ARG A 117 9.22 -5.29 2.86
N ILE A 118 10.28 -4.59 2.47
CA ILE A 118 10.26 -3.57 1.42
C ILE A 118 11.46 -3.82 0.52
N TRP A 119 11.23 -3.80 -0.80
CA TRP A 119 12.25 -4.00 -1.81
C TRP A 119 12.30 -2.79 -2.75
N ASN A 120 13.50 -2.49 -3.25
CA ASN A 120 13.72 -1.52 -4.32
C ASN A 120 13.61 -2.13 -5.72
N VAL A 121 13.24 -3.42 -5.82
CA VAL A 121 13.02 -4.15 -7.06
C VAL A 121 11.65 -4.82 -6.98
N ALA A 122 10.87 -4.71 -8.06
CA ALA A 122 9.59 -5.39 -8.18
C ALA A 122 9.79 -6.91 -8.14
N ARG A 123 9.18 -7.58 -7.17
CA ARG A 123 9.13 -9.05 -7.10
C ARG A 123 8.13 -9.56 -8.13
N SER A 124 8.45 -10.68 -8.78
CA SER A 124 7.51 -11.36 -9.67
C SER A 124 6.42 -12.08 -8.87
N GLY A 125 5.28 -12.37 -9.51
CA GLY A 125 4.21 -13.16 -8.88
C GLY A 125 4.69 -14.54 -8.41
N ALA A 126 5.59 -15.19 -9.15
CA ALA A 126 6.19 -16.47 -8.76
C ALA A 126 7.06 -16.34 -7.50
N GLU A 127 7.85 -15.27 -7.39
CA GLU A 127 8.65 -15.01 -6.19
C GLU A 127 7.79 -14.68 -4.97
N ILE A 128 6.69 -13.93 -5.16
CA ILE A 128 5.72 -13.67 -4.10
C ILE A 128 5.07 -15.00 -3.64
N ALA A 129 4.62 -15.83 -4.59
CA ALA A 129 4.04 -17.14 -4.29
C ALA A 129 5.02 -18.10 -3.61
N ALA A 130 6.32 -18.00 -3.90
CA ALA A 130 7.34 -18.83 -3.27
C ALA A 130 7.70 -18.38 -1.84
N ASN A 131 7.46 -17.12 -1.47
CA ASN A 131 7.94 -16.53 -0.22
C ASN A 131 6.83 -16.08 0.75
N TYR A 132 5.55 -16.13 0.37
CA TYR A 132 4.46 -15.56 1.18
C TYR A 132 4.33 -16.18 2.59
N ASN A 133 4.79 -17.41 2.77
CA ASN A 133 4.77 -18.16 4.04
C ASN A 133 6.18 -18.40 4.61
N CYS A 134 7.20 -17.75 4.06
CA CYS A 134 8.56 -17.82 4.57
C CYS A 134 8.75 -16.78 5.69
N LEU A 135 9.27 -17.19 6.84
CA LEU A 135 9.58 -16.33 7.98
C LEU A 135 10.98 -15.70 7.81
N ILE A 136 11.17 -14.48 8.31
CA ILE A 136 12.49 -13.89 8.52
C ILE A 136 13.07 -14.62 9.73
N ASP A 137 14.27 -15.16 9.56
CA ASP A 137 15.03 -15.64 10.70
C ASP A 137 15.40 -14.43 11.58
N PRO A 138 14.93 -14.34 12.84
CA PRO A 138 15.34 -13.27 13.73
C PRO A 138 16.83 -13.45 14.02
N ALA A 139 17.65 -12.60 13.40
CA ALA A 139 19.09 -12.52 13.65
C ALA A 139 19.41 -12.22 15.12
#